data_AF-A0A9E7RUQ6-F1
#
_entry.id   AF-A0A9E7RUQ6-F1
#
_cell.length_a   1.000
_cell.length_b   1.000
_cell.length_c   1.000
_cell.angle_alpha   90.00
_cell.angle_beta   90.00
_cell.angle_gamma   90.00
#
_symmetry.space_group_name_H-M   'P 1'
#
loop_
_entity.id
_entity.type
_entity.pdbx_description
1 polymer ?
#
loop_
_entity_poly.entity_id
_entity_poly.type
_entity_poly.pdbx_seq_one_letter_code
_entity_poly.pdbx_strand_id
1 'polypeptide(L)'
;MKESATVALFDIDKTLIHRSEAHEMGFSHAFREVYGVDASVDMISYHGKTDPRIAREILLSLGLEGPEIESLMDEFLRRLTDYVRKHIHEDEIRLIDGADEFLNTLKGREP
;
A
#
# COMPACT_ATOMS: atom_id res chain seq x y z
N MET A 1 28.43 30.24 2.79
CA MET A 1 28.06 28.92 2.26
C MET A 1 26.57 28.75 2.51
N LYS A 2 25.77 28.31 1.53
CA LYS A 2 24.38 27.95 1.81
C LYS A 2 24.40 26.61 2.53
N GLU A 3 23.80 26.53 3.71
CA GLU A 3 23.46 25.26 4.33
C GLU A 3 22.59 24.46 3.35
N SER A 4 22.93 23.19 3.16
CA SER A 4 22.21 22.27 2.29
C SER A 4 21.40 21.34 3.16
N ALA A 5 20.10 21.61 3.31
CA ALA A 5 19.21 20.70 4.01
C ALA A 5 18.97 19.44 3.16
N THR A 6 19.15 18.26 3.77
CA THR A 6 18.82 16.97 3.15
C THR A 6 17.41 16.55 3.54
N VAL A 7 16.59 16.19 2.55
CA VAL A 7 15.26 15.59 2.78
C VAL A 7 15.33 14.13 2.33
N ALA A 8 14.96 13.22 3.23
CA ALA A 8 14.82 11.80 2.93
C ALA A 8 13.33 11.42 2.92
N LEU A 9 12.88 10.77 1.85
CA LEU A 9 11.51 10.27 1.69
C LEU A 9 11.57 8.75 1.61
N PHE A 10 10.72 8.08 2.40
CA PHE A 10 10.68 6.63 2.47
C PHE A 10 9.31 6.12 2.02
N ASP A 11 9.33 5.08 1.19
CA ASP A 11 8.20 4.18 1.05
C ASP A 11 8.07 3.30 2.31
N ILE A 12 6.95 2.61 2.49
CA ILE A 12 6.66 1.80 3.68
C ILE A 12 6.85 0.32 3.40
N ASP A 13 5.95 -0.28 2.63
CA ASP A 13 5.95 -1.70 2.33
C ASP A 13 7.17 -2.10 1.50
N LYS A 14 7.84 -3.17 1.94
CA LYS A 14 9.10 -3.65 1.35
C LYS A 14 10.24 -2.62 1.34
N THR A 15 10.12 -1.55 2.14
CA THR A 15 11.16 -0.55 2.35
C THR A 15 11.52 -0.41 3.83
N LEU A 16 10.54 -0.13 4.70
CA LEU A 16 10.72 -0.07 6.16
C LEU A 16 10.16 -1.30 6.87
N ILE A 17 9.09 -1.88 6.32
CA ILE A 17 8.45 -3.08 6.84
C ILE A 17 8.43 -4.18 5.79
N HIS A 18 8.38 -5.42 6.25
CA HIS A 18 7.86 -6.49 5.43
C HIS A 18 6.38 -6.24 5.13
N ARG A 19 5.91 -6.89 4.07
CA ARG A 19 4.51 -6.84 3.59
C ARG A 19 3.48 -7.06 4.70
N SER A 20 2.39 -6.29 4.64
CA SER A 20 1.22 -6.41 5.52
C SER A 20 0.19 -7.38 4.93
N GLU A 21 -0.06 -8.51 5.62
CA GLU A 21 -1.10 -9.47 5.22
C GLU A 21 -2.50 -8.82 5.25
N ALA A 22 -2.77 -7.95 6.22
CA ALA A 22 -4.01 -7.19 6.30
C ALA A 22 -4.25 -6.31 5.06
N HIS A 23 -3.17 -5.77 4.46
CA HIS A 23 -3.25 -4.98 3.22
C HIS A 23 -3.57 -5.87 2.01
N GLU A 24 -2.85 -6.98 1.84
CA GLU A 24 -3.08 -7.95 0.76
C GLU A 24 -4.53 -8.52 0.81
N MET A 25 -4.99 -8.90 2.01
CA MET A 25 -6.35 -9.39 2.24
C MET A 25 -7.41 -8.31 2.08
N GLY A 26 -7.10 -7.07 2.46
CA GLY A 26 -7.98 -5.91 2.28
C GLY A 26 -8.28 -5.62 0.82
N PHE A 27 -7.30 -5.78 -0.07
CA PHE A 27 -7.53 -5.68 -1.51
C PHE A 27 -8.50 -6.75 -2.00
N SER A 28 -8.24 -8.01 -1.65
CA SER A 28 -9.07 -9.14 -2.06
C SER A 28 -10.51 -8.99 -1.57
N HIS A 29 -10.68 -8.52 -0.33
CA HIS A 29 -11.98 -8.20 0.24
C HIS A 29 -12.67 -7.06 -0.51
N ALA A 30 -11.99 -5.93 -0.74
CA ALA A 30 -12.57 -4.77 -1.39
C ALA A 30 -12.95 -5.04 -2.86
N PHE A 31 -12.16 -5.83 -3.59
CA PHE A 31 -12.51 -6.27 -4.95
C PHE A 31 -13.83 -7.05 -4.99
N ARG A 32 -13.98 -8.00 -4.06
CA ARG A 32 -15.19 -8.81 -3.96
C ARG A 32 -16.41 -7.99 -3.57
N GLU A 33 -16.28 -7.11 -2.58
CA GLU A 33 -17.40 -6.31 -2.08
C GLU A 33 -17.86 -5.22 -3.05
N VAL A 34 -16.94 -4.60 -3.78
CA VAL A 34 -17.25 -3.42 -4.61
C VAL A 34 -17.45 -3.77 -6.08
N TYR A 35 -16.60 -4.63 -6.63
CA TYR A 35 -16.64 -5.00 -8.06
C TYR A 35 -17.16 -6.41 -8.30
N GLY A 36 -17.41 -7.20 -7.25
CA GLY A 36 -17.91 -8.58 -7.39
C GLY A 36 -16.90 -9.54 -8.00
N VAL A 37 -15.60 -9.20 -8.01
CA VAL A 37 -14.54 -10.01 -8.61
C VAL A 37 -13.66 -10.65 -7.56
N ASP A 38 -13.19 -11.87 -7.83
CA ASP A 38 -12.19 -12.55 -7.03
C ASP A 38 -10.80 -12.22 -7.59
N ALA A 39 -10.12 -11.28 -6.94
CA ALA A 39 -8.85 -10.73 -7.42
C ALA A 39 -7.91 -10.46 -6.24
N SER A 40 -6.61 -10.48 -6.49
CA SER A 40 -5.57 -10.22 -5.50
C SER A 40 -4.48 -9.34 -6.08
N VAL A 41 -3.75 -8.62 -5.22
CA VAL A 41 -2.59 -7.82 -5.61
C VAL A 41 -1.49 -8.63 -6.29
N ASP A 42 -1.40 -9.93 -5.99
CA ASP A 42 -0.41 -10.85 -6.57
C ASP A 42 -0.60 -11.10 -8.07
N MET A 43 -1.70 -10.64 -8.66
CA MET A 43 -1.94 -10.70 -10.11
C MET A 43 -1.00 -9.79 -10.91
N ILE A 44 -0.37 -8.81 -10.25
CA ILE A 44 0.57 -7.87 -10.88
C ILE A 44 1.80 -7.65 -9.99
N SER A 45 2.88 -7.14 -10.59
CA SER A 45 3.97 -6.55 -9.80
C SER A 45 3.53 -5.17 -9.31
N TYR A 46 3.22 -5.03 -8.02
CA TYR A 46 2.56 -3.84 -7.47
C TYR A 46 3.48 -2.89 -6.67
N HIS A 47 4.76 -3.23 -6.48
CA HIS A 47 5.68 -2.44 -5.65
C HIS A 47 5.86 -1.01 -6.16
N GLY A 48 5.82 -0.05 -5.22
CA GLY A 48 5.92 1.38 -5.51
C GLY A 48 4.71 1.98 -6.25
N LYS A 49 3.59 1.24 -6.37
CA LYS A 49 2.33 1.75 -6.95
C LYS A 49 1.39 2.16 -5.83
N THR A 50 0.58 3.18 -6.10
CA THR A 50 -0.50 3.60 -5.22
C THR A 50 -1.68 2.65 -5.28
N ASP A 51 -2.47 2.54 -4.21
CA ASP A 51 -3.63 1.64 -4.17
C ASP A 51 -4.61 1.81 -5.34
N PRO A 52 -4.99 3.04 -5.76
CA PRO A 52 -5.86 3.21 -6.92
C PRO A 52 -5.24 2.69 -8.22
N ARG A 53 -3.91 2.84 -8.37
CA ARG A 53 -3.20 2.34 -9.55
C ARG A 53 -3.17 0.82 -9.57
N ILE A 54 -2.92 0.19 -8.43
CA ILE A 54 -2.96 -1.27 -8.26
C ILE A 54 -4.34 -1.79 -8.64
N ALA A 55 -5.40 -1.22 -8.04
CA ALA A 55 -6.78 -1.59 -8.31
C ALA A 55 -7.13 -1.45 -9.79
N ARG A 56 -6.80 -0.31 -10.41
CA ARG A 56 -7.07 -0.08 -11.83
C ARG A 56 -6.37 -1.09 -12.74
N GLU A 57 -5.09 -1.37 -12.52
CA GLU A 57 -4.34 -2.31 -13.35
C GLU A 57 -4.93 -3.74 -13.27
N ILE A 58 -5.32 -4.18 -12.06
CA ILE A 58 -5.96 -5.48 -11.84
C ILE A 58 -7.32 -5.54 -12.51
N LEU A 59 -8.20 -4.55 -12.28
CA LEU A 59 -9.56 -4.54 -12.84
C LEU A 59 -9.55 -4.46 -14.37
N LEU A 60 -8.65 -3.66 -14.95
CA LEU A 60 -8.45 -3.63 -16.40
C LEU A 60 -8.00 -5.00 -16.94
N SER A 61 -7.11 -5.70 -16.23
CA SER A 61 -6.68 -7.06 -16.62
C SER A 61 -7.80 -8.10 -16.56
N LEU A 62 -8.84 -7.84 -15.76
CA LEU A 62 -10.05 -8.66 -15.66
C LEU A 62 -11.13 -8.27 -16.70
N GLY A 63 -10.86 -7.24 -17.51
CA GLY A 63 -11.75 -6.79 -18.58
C GLY A 63 -12.81 -5.76 -18.17
N LEU A 64 -12.71 -5.18 -16.97
CA LEU A 64 -13.58 -4.06 -16.58
C LEU A 64 -13.21 -2.79 -17.35
N GLU A 65 -14.21 -1.94 -17.57
CA GLU A 65 -14.01 -0.68 -18.29
C GLU A 65 -13.63 0.47 -17.34
N GLY A 66 -12.83 1.42 -17.86
CA GLY A 66 -12.39 2.60 -17.09
C GLY A 66 -13.53 3.33 -16.37
N PRO A 67 -14.67 3.67 -17.02
CA PRO A 67 -15.77 4.35 -16.36
C PRO A 67 -16.37 3.59 -15.18
N GLU A 68 -16.50 2.27 -15.30
CA GLU A 68 -17.00 1.40 -14.22
C GLU A 68 -16.02 1.41 -13.03
N ILE A 69 -14.72 1.23 -13.32
CA ILE A 69 -13.65 1.27 -12.31
C ILE A 69 -13.67 2.59 -11.55
N GLU A 70 -13.62 3.72 -12.27
CA GLU A 70 -13.52 5.05 -11.64
C GLU A 70 -14.78 5.41 -10.84
N SER A 71 -15.97 4.97 -11.29
CA SER A 71 -17.24 5.28 -10.61
C SER A 71 -17.34 4.69 -9.19
N LEU A 72 -16.61 3.59 -8.92
CA LEU A 72 -16.62 2.87 -7.65
C LEU A 72 -15.31 3.00 -6.86
N MET A 73 -14.29 3.68 -7.40
CA MET A 73 -12.95 3.74 -6.81
C MET A 73 -12.95 4.31 -5.38
N ASP A 74 -13.75 5.35 -5.14
CA ASP A 74 -13.87 5.94 -3.80
C ASP A 74 -14.47 4.95 -2.79
N GLU A 75 -15.43 4.11 -3.21
CA GLU A 75 -15.97 3.06 -2.36
C GLU A 75 -14.96 1.95 -2.12
N PHE A 76 -14.25 1.51 -3.16
CA PHE A 76 -13.17 0.54 -3.06
C PHE A 76 -12.11 0.97 -2.03
N LEU A 77 -11.63 2.21 -2.10
CA LEU A 77 -10.63 2.73 -1.16
C LEU A 77 -11.17 2.81 0.27
N ARG A 78 -12.45 3.14 0.46
CA ARG A 78 -13.09 3.10 1.77
C ARG A 78 -13.14 1.67 2.33
N ARG A 79 -13.56 0.69 1.53
CA ARG A 79 -13.63 -0.73 1.93
C ARG A 79 -12.25 -1.30 2.26
N LEU A 80 -11.25 -1.00 1.43
CA LEU A 80 -9.87 -1.37 1.67
C LEU A 80 -9.38 -0.79 3.01
N THR A 81 -9.54 0.52 3.20
CA THR A 81 -9.09 1.21 4.41
C THR A 81 -9.78 0.68 5.66
N ASP A 82 -11.09 0.46 5.60
CA ASP A 82 -11.87 -0.07 6.73
C ASP A 82 -11.48 -1.51 7.07
N TYR A 83 -11.19 -2.33 6.05
CA TYR A 83 -10.71 -3.69 6.27
C TYR A 83 -9.35 -3.67 6.95
N VAL A 84 -8.39 -2.92 6.40
CA VAL A 84 -7.03 -2.84 6.97
C VAL A 84 -7.09 -2.34 8.41
N ARG A 85 -7.83 -1.27 8.70
CA ARG A 85 -7.96 -0.73 10.07
C ARG A 85 -8.51 -1.74 11.08
N LYS A 86 -9.38 -2.66 10.64
CA LYS A 86 -10.00 -3.67 11.52
C LYS A 86 -9.12 -4.90 11.74
N HIS A 87 -8.19 -5.18 10.83
CA HIS A 87 -7.42 -6.42 10.81
C HIS A 87 -5.91 -6.20 10.91
N ILE A 88 -5.43 -4.96 10.92
CA ILE A 88 -4.02 -4.67 11.16
C ILE A 88 -3.72 -4.86 12.65
N HIS A 89 -2.74 -5.72 12.93
CA HIS A 89 -2.26 -6.02 14.26
C HIS A 89 -0.77 -5.65 14.33
N GLU A 90 -0.39 -4.82 15.31
CA GLU A 90 0.99 -4.29 15.41
C GLU A 90 2.04 -5.41 15.56
N ASP A 91 1.68 -6.52 16.22
CA ASP A 91 2.52 -7.70 16.41
C ASP A 91 2.76 -8.50 15.11
N GLU A 92 1.96 -8.28 14.08
CA GLU A 92 2.15 -8.87 12.75
C GLU A 92 3.03 -8.00 11.85
N ILE A 93 3.25 -6.73 12.21
CA ILE A 93 4.12 -5.82 11.45
C ILE A 93 5.58 -6.16 11.75
N ARG A 94 6.29 -6.67 10.75
CA ARG A 94 7.71 -7.00 10.87
C ARG A 94 8.55 -5.91 10.20
N LEU A 95 9.46 -5.30 10.95
CA LEU A 95 10.44 -4.37 10.39
C LEU A 95 11.42 -5.09 9.47
N ILE A 96 11.88 -4.41 8.43
CA ILE A 96 13.05 -4.87 7.66
C ILE A 96 14.30 -4.67 8.51
N ASP A 97 15.21 -5.64 8.46
CA ASP A 97 16.48 -5.61 9.19
C ASP A 97 17.23 -4.29 8.94
N GLY A 98 17.60 -3.58 10.02
CA GLY A 98 18.32 -2.32 9.95
C GLY A 98 17.45 -1.08 9.73
N ALA A 99 16.13 -1.22 9.51
CA ALA A 99 15.26 -0.07 9.24
C ALA A 99 15.17 0.89 10.43
N ASP A 100 14.99 0.38 11.65
CA ASP A 100 14.91 1.21 12.85
C ASP A 100 16.26 1.88 13.16
N GLU A 101 17.36 1.13 13.09
CA GLU A 101 18.71 1.64 13.30
C GLU A 101 19.07 2.74 12.29
N PHE A 102 18.69 2.56 11.03
CA PHE A 102 18.91 3.52 9.97
C PHE A 102 18.11 4.81 10.19
N LEU A 103 16.81 4.70 10.51
CA LEU A 103 15.97 5.86 10.79
C LEU A 103 16.45 6.64 12.03
N ASN A 104 16.87 5.93 13.08
CA ASN A 104 17.45 6.55 14.28
C ASN A 104 18.78 7.26 13.96
N THR A 105 19.61 6.67 13.10
CA THR A 105 20.86 7.30 12.64
C THR A 105 20.59 8.59 11.86
N LEU A 106 19.57 8.62 10.98
CA LEU A 106 19.20 9.83 10.25
C LEU A 106 18.63 10.92 11.15
N LYS A 107 17.77 10.54 12.11
CA LYS A 107 17.18 11.46 13.09
C LYS A 107 18.23 12.14 13.96
N GLY A 108 19.33 11.46 14.25
CA GLY A 108 20.44 11.98 15.06
C GLY A 108 21.42 12.90 14.30
N ARG A 109 21.23 13.16 13.01
CA ARG A 109 22.07 14.08 12.25
C ARG A 109 21.64 15.53 12.52
N GLU A 110 22.58 16.36 12.96
CA GLU A 110 22.38 17.81 12.96
C GLU A 110 22.40 18.35 11.52
N PRO A 111 21.68 19.47 11.24
CA PRO A 111 21.60 20.08 9.91
C PRO A 111 22.94 20.46 9.28
#